data_AF-A0LXZ8-F1
#
_entry.id   AF-A0LXZ8-F1
#
_cell.length_a   1.000
_cell.length_b   1.000
_cell.length_c   1.000
_cell.angle_alpha   90.00
_cell.angle_beta   90.00
_cell.angle_gamma   90.00
#
_symmetry.space_group_name_H-M   'P 1'
#
loop_
_entity.id
_entity.type
_entity.pdbx_description
1 polymer ?
#
loop_
_entity_poly.entity_id
_entity_poly.type
_entity_poly.pdbx_seq_one_letter_code
_entity_poly.pdbx_strand_id
1 'polypeptide(L)'
;MKPEIPMKQLFKIGVAIAIFFLGFVTSKYISIPYFRINNELDPVALFSALVSVIVVYLFYIYIDKDKEDRVREKDLVLGRIEEVYQLIKDQSFQITSSSLEYSKAAANTKRITVQLKNIEELLKATNINHHKKEFDEVLQQVRSVKDLLTSYKAPKGELTQDYIPDIKVEQGTAYYSPNRMKQINSAYDALKTKVLTYQLKINRA
;
A
#
# COMPACT_ATOMS: atom_id res chain seq x y z
N MET A 1 9.61 2.71 12.44
CA MET A 1 10.65 3.08 13.42
C MET A 1 10.64 4.59 13.47
N LYS A 2 10.03 5.20 14.49
CA LYS A 2 10.05 6.66 14.64
C LYS A 2 11.51 7.10 14.70
N PRO A 3 11.99 8.06 13.89
CA PRO A 3 13.06 8.92 14.36
C PRO A 3 12.46 9.69 15.53
N GLU A 4 12.57 9.12 16.73
CA GLU A 4 12.67 9.93 17.92
C GLU A 4 13.94 10.72 17.68
N ILE A 5 13.83 12.00 17.29
CA ILE A 5 14.83 12.93 17.78
C ILE A 5 14.72 12.73 19.28
N PRO A 6 15.70 12.07 19.93
CA PRO A 6 15.54 11.72 21.32
C PRO A 6 15.24 13.04 22.00
N MET A 7 14.18 13.11 22.80
CA MET A 7 13.78 14.35 23.49
C MET A 7 14.99 15.04 24.16
N LYS A 8 15.99 14.22 24.52
CA LYS A 8 17.35 14.57 24.94
C LYS A 8 18.14 15.48 23.97
N GLN A 9 18.09 15.30 22.65
CA GLN A 9 18.75 16.15 21.64
C GLN A 9 18.06 17.52 21.51
N LEU A 10 16.72 17.57 21.45
CA LEU A 10 15.98 18.85 21.46
C LEU A 10 16.24 19.63 22.76
N PHE A 11 16.26 18.93 23.89
CA PHE A 11 16.62 19.52 25.18
C PHE A 11 18.07 20.02 25.19
N LYS A 12 19.04 19.26 24.67
CA LYS A 12 20.44 19.69 24.55
C LYS A 12 20.59 20.94 23.68
N ILE A 13 19.87 21.01 22.57
CA ILE A 13 19.87 22.20 21.69
C ILE A 13 19.27 23.40 22.42
N GLY A 14 18.13 23.23 23.10
CA GLY A 14 17.52 24.27 23.92
C GLY A 14 18.43 24.78 25.04
N VAL A 15 19.11 23.87 25.75
CA VAL A 15 20.08 24.22 26.79
C VAL A 15 21.30 24.94 26.20
N ALA A 16 21.82 24.50 25.06
CA ALA A 16 22.94 25.16 24.39
C ALA A 16 22.58 26.60 23.96
N ILE A 17 21.37 26.81 23.43
CA ILE A 17 20.85 28.15 23.08
C ILE A 17 20.72 29.02 24.33
N ALA A 18 20.21 28.47 25.44
CA ALA A 18 20.08 29.21 26.70
C ALA A 18 21.45 29.62 27.29
N ILE A 19 22.45 28.74 27.22
CA ILE A 19 23.83 29.04 27.67
C ILE A 19 24.46 30.10 26.77
N PHE A 20 24.27 29.99 25.45
CA PHE A 20 24.78 30.99 24.50
C PHE A 20 24.15 32.37 24.75
N PHE A 21 22.85 32.42 25.06
CA PHE A 21 22.13 33.63 25.42
C PHE A 21 22.65 34.24 26.73
N LEU A 22 22.84 33.42 27.77
CA LEU A 22 23.45 33.83 29.04
C LEU A 22 24.86 34.40 28.84
N GLY A 23 25.68 33.77 27.99
CA GLY A 23 27.02 34.27 27.63
C GLY A 23 27.00 35.59 26.87
N PHE A 24 26.03 35.78 25.97
CA PHE A 24 25.88 37.01 25.18
C PHE A 24 25.32 38.17 26.02
N VAL A 25 24.37 37.91 26.91
CA VAL A 25 23.87 38.92 27.85
C VAL A 25 24.98 39.33 28.82
N THR A 26 25.72 38.37 29.38
CA THR A 26 26.83 38.68 30.29
C THR A 26 27.98 39.43 29.59
N SER A 27 28.27 39.15 28.31
CA SER A 27 29.30 39.90 27.57
C SER A 27 28.94 41.38 27.32
N LYS A 28 27.65 41.73 27.29
CA LYS A 28 27.22 43.14 27.23
C LYS A 28 27.36 43.88 28.57
N TYR A 29 27.26 43.17 29.69
CA TYR A 29 27.37 43.78 31.03
C TYR A 29 28.79 43.73 31.61
N ILE A 30 29.62 42.79 31.14
CA ILE A 30 31.02 42.66 31.54
C ILE A 30 31.89 43.31 30.47
N SER A 31 32.25 44.57 30.69
CA SER A 31 33.26 45.24 29.85
C SER A 31 34.63 44.63 30.15
N ILE A 32 35.05 43.67 29.32
CA ILE A 32 36.41 43.14 29.39
C ILE A 32 37.36 44.26 28.91
N PRO A 33 38.30 44.73 29.75
CA PRO A 33 39.29 45.70 29.30
C PRO A 33 40.04 45.10 28.09
N TYR A 34 40.33 45.93 27.08
CA TYR A 34 40.95 45.57 25.79
C TYR A 34 40.03 45.03 24.67
N PHE A 35 38.77 44.66 24.93
CA PHE A 35 37.81 44.31 23.86
C PHE A 35 36.68 45.35 23.76
N ARG A 36 36.73 46.21 22.73
CA ARG A 36 35.58 47.03 22.33
C ARG A 36 34.76 46.27 21.30
N ILE A 37 33.70 45.60 21.75
CA ILE A 37 32.71 45.03 20.86
C ILE A 37 31.92 46.19 20.27
N ASN A 38 32.13 46.49 18.99
CA ASN A 38 31.34 47.50 18.28
C ASN A 38 29.88 47.01 18.24
N ASN A 39 28.97 47.74 18.89
CA ASN A 39 27.54 47.44 19.03
C ASN A 39 26.73 47.63 17.73
N GLU A 40 27.32 47.39 16.55
CA GLU A 40 26.64 47.60 15.26
C GLU A 40 25.62 46.49 14.93
N LEU A 41 25.76 45.32 15.54
CA LEU A 41 24.83 44.21 15.36
C LEU A 41 23.67 44.33 16.34
N ASP A 42 22.46 44.51 15.79
CA ASP A 42 21.21 44.43 16.56
C ASP A 42 21.00 43.00 17.08
N PRO A 43 21.08 42.78 18.41
CA PRO A 43 20.90 41.46 19.01
C PRO A 43 19.52 40.86 18.73
N VAL A 44 18.50 41.72 18.59
CA VAL A 44 17.13 41.28 18.33
C VAL A 44 17.03 40.72 16.92
N ALA A 45 17.66 41.38 15.94
CA ALA A 45 17.74 40.89 14.57
C ALA A 45 18.46 39.53 14.47
N LEU A 46 19.59 39.38 15.17
CA LEU A 46 20.37 38.14 15.15
C LEU A 46 19.63 36.98 15.84
N PHE A 47 18.93 37.26 16.94
CA PHE A 47 18.08 36.29 17.62
C PHE A 47 16.86 35.89 16.77
N SER A 48 16.19 36.86 16.15
CA SER A 48 15.07 36.63 15.24
C SER A 48 15.48 35.72 14.06
N ALA A 49 16.66 35.97 13.49
CA ALA A 49 17.22 35.13 12.44
C ALA A 49 17.49 33.69 12.94
N LEU A 50 18.07 33.53 14.13
CA LEU A 50 18.38 32.23 14.72
C LEU A 50 17.10 31.43 15.03
N VAL A 51 16.09 32.06 15.62
CA VAL A 51 14.79 31.43 15.87
C VAL A 51 14.12 31.02 14.56
N SER A 52 14.18 31.87 13.53
CA SER A 52 13.62 31.56 12.21
C SER A 52 14.26 30.30 11.59
N VAL A 53 15.58 30.17 11.68
CA VAL A 53 16.30 28.96 11.20
C VAL A 53 15.85 27.71 11.95
N ILE A 54 15.67 27.79 13.27
CA ILE A 54 15.21 26.65 14.09
C ILE A 54 13.78 26.25 13.71
N VAL A 55 12.88 27.23 13.54
CA VAL A 55 11.49 26.96 13.17
C VAL A 55 11.42 26.30 11.80
N VAL A 56 12.16 26.80 10.80
CA VAL A 56 12.25 26.18 9.47
C VAL A 56 12.78 24.75 9.55
N TYR A 57 13.81 24.51 10.37
CA TYR A 57 14.37 23.19 10.57
C TYR A 57 13.38 22.21 11.23
N LEU A 58 12.61 22.67 12.23
CA LEU A 58 11.56 21.86 12.87
C LEU A 58 10.43 21.54 11.90
N PHE A 59 9.99 22.51 11.10
CA PHE A 59 9.01 22.28 10.03
C PHE A 59 9.51 21.25 9.02
N TYR A 60 10.78 21.36 8.61
CA TYR A 60 11.40 20.40 7.71
C TYR A 60 11.32 18.97 8.28
N ILE A 61 11.75 18.74 9.52
CA ILE A 61 11.74 17.39 10.10
C ILE A 61 10.32 16.84 10.27
N TYR A 62 9.37 17.68 10.72
CA TYR A 62 8.01 17.21 10.97
C TYR A 62 7.30 16.84 9.66
N ILE A 63 7.41 17.69 8.63
CA ILE A 63 6.76 17.45 7.33
C ILE A 63 7.40 16.28 6.60
N ASP A 64 8.74 16.17 6.60
CA ASP A 64 9.44 15.12 5.86
C ASP A 64 9.15 13.73 6.45
N LYS A 65 9.03 13.65 7.79
CA LYS A 65 8.66 12.41 8.49
C LYS A 65 7.22 11.98 8.21
N ASP A 66 6.25 12.88 8.31
CA ASP A 66 4.86 12.55 8.01
C ASP A 66 4.69 12.09 6.55
N LYS A 67 5.47 12.69 5.64
CA LYS A 67 5.51 12.28 4.23
C LYS A 67 6.14 10.89 4.07
N GLU A 68 7.26 10.62 4.73
CA GLU A 68 7.94 9.33 4.69
C GLU A 68 7.04 8.21 5.25
N ASP A 69 6.37 8.45 6.37
CA ASP A 69 5.45 7.48 6.99
C ASP A 69 4.27 7.17 6.04
N ARG A 70 3.67 8.17 5.39
CA ARG A 70 2.60 7.96 4.39
C ARG A 70 3.08 7.17 3.17
N VAL A 71 4.26 7.48 2.65
CA VAL A 71 4.85 6.71 1.53
C VAL A 71 5.07 5.26 1.94
N ARG A 72 5.62 5.04 3.14
CA ARG A 72 5.86 3.71 3.69
C ARG A 72 4.57 2.91 3.88
N GLU A 73 3.52 3.53 4.43
CA GLU A 73 2.21 2.88 4.58
C GLU A 73 1.63 2.46 3.24
N LYS A 74 1.71 3.35 2.25
CA LYS A 74 1.28 3.09 0.88
C LYS A 74 2.07 1.95 0.24
N ASP A 75 3.39 1.91 0.40
CA ASP A 75 4.25 0.85 -0.12
C ASP A 75 3.91 -0.52 0.50
N LEU A 76 3.60 -0.55 1.80
CA LEU A 76 3.15 -1.79 2.47
C LEU A 76 1.84 -2.31 1.86
N VAL A 77 0.88 -1.43 1.58
CA VAL A 77 -0.39 -1.81 0.94
C VAL A 77 -0.17 -2.27 -0.50
N LEU A 78 0.66 -1.55 -1.26
CA LEU A 78 1.03 -1.94 -2.63
C LEU A 78 1.71 -3.31 -2.65
N GLY A 79 2.58 -3.60 -1.68
CA GLY A 79 3.18 -4.92 -1.50
C GLY A 79 2.14 -6.03 -1.28
N ARG A 80 1.08 -5.77 -0.50
CA ARG A 80 -0.02 -6.73 -0.33
C ARG A 80 -0.84 -6.95 -1.60
N ILE A 81 -1.05 -5.90 -2.39
CA ILE A 81 -1.72 -6.01 -3.69
C ILE A 81 -0.86 -6.85 -4.66
N GLU A 82 0.45 -6.66 -4.64
CA GLU A 82 1.40 -7.46 -5.42
C GLU A 82 1.36 -8.94 -5.02
N GLU A 83 1.32 -9.25 -3.71
CA GLU A 83 1.14 -10.63 -3.23
C GLU A 83 -0.14 -11.28 -3.80
N VAL A 84 -1.25 -10.54 -3.84
CA VAL A 84 -2.50 -11.02 -4.44
C VAL A 84 -2.35 -11.23 -5.95
N TYR A 85 -1.67 -10.31 -6.65
CA TYR A 85 -1.39 -10.44 -8.07
C TYR A 85 -0.57 -11.70 -8.37
N GLN A 86 0.49 -11.98 -7.60
CA GLN A 86 1.28 -13.20 -7.75
C GLN A 86 0.45 -14.45 -7.46
N LEU A 87 -0.39 -14.43 -6.42
CA LEU A 87 -1.30 -15.55 -6.14
C LEU A 87 -2.24 -15.85 -7.31
N ILE A 88 -2.79 -14.81 -7.96
CA ILE A 88 -3.65 -14.96 -9.15
C ILE A 88 -2.85 -15.56 -10.31
N LYS A 89 -1.61 -15.10 -10.52
CA LYS A 89 -0.72 -15.60 -11.56
C LYS A 89 -0.39 -17.10 -11.34
N ASP A 90 -0.03 -17.48 -10.13
CA ASP A 90 0.28 -18.87 -9.79
C ASP A 90 -0.93 -19.79 -9.99
N GLN A 91 -2.12 -19.35 -9.60
CA GLN A 91 -3.35 -20.09 -9.84
C GLN A 91 -3.66 -20.24 -11.33
N SER A 92 -3.47 -19.18 -12.13
CA SER A 92 -3.66 -19.24 -13.58
C SER A 92 -2.74 -20.28 -14.23
N PHE A 93 -1.49 -20.39 -13.76
CA PHE A 93 -0.54 -21.37 -14.26
C PHE A 93 -0.95 -22.82 -13.89
N GLN A 94 -1.45 -23.04 -12.67
CA GLN A 94 -1.90 -24.37 -12.22
C GLN A 94 -3.11 -24.90 -13.00
N ILE A 95 -3.93 -24.03 -13.59
CA ILE A 95 -5.14 -24.45 -14.32
C ILE A 95 -4.81 -24.93 -15.74
N THR A 96 -3.62 -24.66 -16.25
CA THR A 96 -3.17 -25.06 -17.60
C THR A 96 -3.27 -26.57 -17.86
N SER A 97 -3.29 -27.42 -16.81
CA SER A 97 -3.42 -28.87 -16.90
C SER A 97 -4.82 -29.39 -17.27
N SER A 98 -5.77 -28.53 -17.65
CA SER A 98 -7.16 -28.89 -18.04
C SER A 98 -7.98 -29.64 -16.97
N SER A 99 -7.40 -29.80 -15.79
CA SER A 99 -8.00 -30.45 -14.63
C SER A 99 -7.55 -29.74 -13.35
N LEU A 100 -8.47 -29.64 -12.39
CA LEU A 100 -8.21 -29.04 -11.08
C LEU A 100 -9.11 -29.70 -10.04
N GLU A 101 -8.58 -29.98 -8.85
CA GLU A 101 -9.40 -30.42 -7.72
C GLU A 101 -10.45 -29.34 -7.38
N TYR A 102 -11.72 -29.75 -7.31
CA TYR A 102 -12.83 -28.81 -7.17
C TYR A 102 -12.77 -28.03 -5.86
N SER A 103 -12.38 -28.69 -4.77
CA SER A 103 -12.12 -28.10 -3.45
C SER A 103 -11.06 -27.00 -3.53
N LYS A 104 -9.97 -27.26 -4.26
CA LYS A 104 -8.84 -26.35 -4.45
C LYS A 104 -9.27 -25.12 -5.24
N ALA A 105 -10.10 -25.27 -6.27
CA ALA A 105 -10.64 -24.16 -7.05
C ALA A 105 -11.45 -23.17 -6.17
N ALA A 106 -12.36 -23.70 -5.35
CA ALA A 106 -13.17 -22.89 -4.44
C ALA A 106 -12.34 -22.25 -3.32
N ALA A 107 -11.41 -22.99 -2.72
CA ALA A 107 -10.53 -22.48 -1.67
C ALA A 107 -9.60 -21.36 -2.18
N ASN A 108 -9.03 -21.53 -3.36
CA ASN A 108 -8.12 -20.58 -3.99
C ASN A 108 -8.79 -19.23 -4.31
N THR A 109 -9.99 -19.26 -4.89
CA THR A 109 -10.76 -18.05 -5.19
C THR A 109 -11.27 -17.37 -3.92
N LYS A 110 -11.64 -18.15 -2.88
CA LYS A 110 -11.98 -17.62 -1.56
C LYS A 110 -10.79 -16.92 -0.91
N ARG A 111 -9.59 -17.49 -0.99
CA ARG A 111 -8.35 -16.90 -0.44
C ARG A 111 -8.07 -15.53 -1.06
N ILE A 112 -8.16 -15.40 -2.39
CA ILE A 112 -8.02 -14.11 -3.10
C ILE A 112 -9.04 -13.10 -2.57
N THR A 113 -10.31 -13.50 -2.47
CA THR A 113 -11.39 -12.62 -1.99
C THR A 113 -11.11 -12.10 -0.58
N VAL A 114 -10.65 -12.96 0.33
CA VAL A 114 -10.33 -12.57 1.70
C VAL A 114 -9.14 -11.60 1.74
N GLN A 115 -8.07 -11.88 1.00
CA GLN A 115 -6.91 -10.98 0.96
C GLN A 115 -7.27 -9.60 0.40
N LEU A 116 -8.09 -9.53 -0.65
CA LEU A 116 -8.59 -8.26 -1.19
C LEU A 116 -9.42 -7.48 -0.16
N LYS A 117 -10.29 -8.14 0.61
CA LYS A 117 -11.04 -7.48 1.68
C LYS A 117 -10.14 -6.96 2.80
N ASN A 118 -9.13 -7.73 3.18
CA ASN A 118 -8.15 -7.27 4.18
C ASN A 118 -7.38 -6.04 3.67
N ILE A 119 -7.06 -5.99 2.37
CA ILE A 119 -6.45 -4.79 1.74
C ILE A 119 -7.40 -3.59 1.82
N GLU A 120 -8.69 -3.78 1.57
CA GLU A 120 -9.69 -2.72 1.70
C GLU A 120 -9.78 -2.18 3.14
N GLU A 121 -9.75 -3.07 4.14
CA GLU A 121 -9.73 -2.69 5.56
C GLU A 121 -8.46 -1.91 5.92
N LEU A 122 -7.29 -2.34 5.42
CA LEU A 122 -6.03 -1.62 5.61
C LEU A 122 -6.07 -0.21 4.99
N LEU A 123 -6.57 -0.08 3.76
CA LEU A 123 -6.70 1.22 3.09
C LEU A 123 -7.64 2.17 3.86
N LYS A 124 -8.73 1.65 4.43
CA LYS A 124 -9.63 2.43 5.29
C LYS A 124 -8.93 2.86 6.58
N ALA A 125 -8.13 1.98 7.19
CA ALA A 125 -7.42 2.28 8.41
C ALA A 125 -6.29 3.32 8.22
N THR A 126 -5.63 3.33 7.06
CA THR A 126 -4.57 4.30 6.71
C THR A 126 -5.10 5.57 6.03
N ASN A 127 -6.42 5.68 5.86
CA ASN A 127 -7.09 6.80 5.20
C ASN A 127 -6.57 7.07 3.77
N ILE A 128 -6.09 6.02 3.09
CA ILE A 128 -5.70 6.05 1.68
C ILE A 128 -6.96 5.87 0.84
N ASN A 129 -7.08 6.61 -0.27
CA ASN A 129 -8.22 6.44 -1.17
C ASN A 129 -8.23 5.02 -1.74
N HIS A 130 -9.22 4.24 -1.33
CA HIS A 130 -9.36 2.83 -1.72
C HIS A 130 -10.11 2.63 -3.04
N HIS A 131 -10.43 3.69 -3.79
CA HIS A 131 -11.01 3.61 -5.13
C HIS A 131 -12.11 2.53 -5.24
N LYS A 132 -13.16 2.69 -4.42
CA LYS A 132 -14.19 1.67 -4.19
C LYS A 132 -14.74 1.02 -5.46
N LYS A 133 -14.98 1.83 -6.50
CA LYS A 133 -15.49 1.33 -7.78
C LYS A 133 -14.54 0.31 -8.41
N GLU A 134 -13.26 0.64 -8.53
CA GLU A 134 -12.24 -0.25 -9.07
C GLU A 134 -12.06 -1.50 -8.19
N PHE A 135 -12.16 -1.35 -6.87
CA PHE A 135 -12.15 -2.49 -5.94
C PHE A 135 -13.33 -3.45 -6.17
N ASP A 136 -14.54 -2.91 -6.30
CA ASP A 136 -15.75 -3.68 -6.57
C ASP A 136 -15.66 -4.40 -7.93
N GLU A 137 -15.08 -3.77 -8.95
CA GLU A 137 -14.80 -4.40 -10.25
C GLU A 137 -13.83 -5.58 -10.13
N VAL A 138 -12.78 -5.47 -9.31
CA VAL A 138 -11.86 -6.59 -9.03
C VAL A 138 -12.61 -7.74 -8.36
N LEU A 139 -13.42 -7.44 -7.32
CA LEU A 139 -14.20 -8.46 -6.62
C LEU A 139 -15.22 -9.15 -7.55
N GLN A 140 -15.86 -8.38 -8.44
CA GLN A 140 -16.75 -8.94 -9.45
C GLN A 140 -16.00 -9.90 -10.37
N GLN A 141 -14.79 -9.54 -10.80
CA GLN A 141 -14.00 -10.39 -11.67
C GLN A 141 -13.52 -11.67 -10.95
N VAL A 142 -13.20 -11.61 -9.65
CA VAL A 142 -12.92 -12.80 -8.83
C VAL A 142 -14.13 -13.73 -8.78
N ARG A 143 -15.35 -13.19 -8.65
CA ARG A 143 -16.59 -13.99 -8.72
C ARG A 143 -16.77 -14.63 -10.09
N SER A 144 -16.53 -13.90 -11.18
CA SER A 144 -16.57 -14.46 -12.54
C SER A 144 -15.60 -15.64 -12.69
N VAL A 145 -14.36 -15.53 -12.19
CA VAL A 145 -13.39 -16.64 -12.20
C VAL A 145 -13.91 -17.82 -11.38
N LYS A 146 -14.42 -17.58 -10.16
CA LYS A 146 -15.00 -18.63 -9.32
C LYS A 146 -16.15 -19.34 -10.04
N ASP A 147 -17.06 -18.60 -10.65
CA ASP A 147 -18.21 -19.15 -11.36
C ASP A 147 -17.75 -19.97 -12.56
N LEU A 148 -16.72 -19.50 -13.29
CA LEU A 148 -16.14 -20.28 -14.38
C LEU A 148 -15.53 -21.61 -13.91
N LEU A 149 -14.92 -21.63 -12.72
CA LEU A 149 -14.33 -22.84 -12.14
C LEU A 149 -15.36 -23.80 -11.53
N THR A 150 -16.47 -23.27 -11.01
CA THR A 150 -17.38 -24.04 -10.15
C THR A 150 -18.78 -24.26 -10.72
N SER A 151 -19.22 -23.41 -11.65
CA SER A 151 -20.56 -23.50 -12.22
C SER A 151 -20.64 -24.61 -13.25
N TYR A 152 -21.51 -25.57 -13.01
CA TYR A 152 -21.97 -26.52 -14.02
C TYR A 152 -23.35 -26.06 -14.52
N LYS A 153 -23.51 -25.85 -15.83
CA LYS A 153 -24.83 -25.71 -16.44
C LYS A 153 -25.21 -27.06 -17.00
N ALA A 154 -26.19 -27.72 -16.38
CA ALA A 154 -26.83 -28.86 -17.00
C ALA A 154 -27.46 -28.40 -18.34
N PRO A 155 -27.27 -29.15 -19.44
CA PRO A 155 -27.89 -28.81 -20.71
C PRO A 155 -29.41 -28.79 -20.56
N LYS A 156 -30.06 -27.78 -21.15
CA LYS A 156 -31.51 -27.71 -21.26
C LYS A 156 -31.92 -28.36 -22.58
N GLY A 157 -32.52 -29.55 -22.54
CA GLY A 157 -33.03 -30.26 -23.73
C GLY A 157 -32.54 -31.70 -23.84
N GLU A 158 -32.91 -32.36 -24.93
CA GLU A 158 -32.42 -33.70 -25.27
C GLU A 158 -30.92 -33.65 -25.57
N LEU A 159 -30.15 -34.44 -24.82
CA LEU A 159 -28.71 -34.60 -25.02
C LEU A 159 -28.48 -35.27 -26.38
N THR A 160 -27.87 -34.56 -27.33
CA THR A 160 -27.29 -35.21 -28.52
C THR A 160 -26.13 -36.11 -28.10
N GLN A 161 -25.92 -37.23 -28.80
CA GLN A 161 -24.86 -38.21 -28.47
C GLN A 161 -23.44 -37.60 -28.44
N ASP A 162 -23.23 -36.45 -29.07
CA ASP A 162 -21.94 -35.75 -29.15
C ASP A 162 -21.78 -34.59 -28.13
N TYR A 163 -22.62 -34.50 -27.11
CA TYR A 163 -22.52 -33.42 -26.12
C TYR A 163 -21.27 -33.56 -25.24
N ILE A 164 -20.35 -32.59 -25.36
CA ILE A 164 -19.18 -32.46 -24.47
C ILE A 164 -19.50 -31.42 -23.39
N PRO A 165 -19.64 -31.81 -22.11
CA PRO A 165 -19.89 -30.85 -21.03
C PRO A 165 -18.70 -29.92 -20.83
N ASP A 166 -18.98 -28.66 -20.49
CA ASP A 166 -17.95 -27.65 -20.21
C ASP A 166 -17.09 -28.00 -18.98
N ILE A 167 -17.70 -28.69 -18.01
CA ILE A 167 -17.06 -29.22 -16.83
C ILE A 167 -17.56 -30.63 -16.60
N LYS A 168 -16.65 -31.57 -16.40
CA LYS A 168 -16.93 -32.93 -15.95
C LYS A 168 -16.25 -33.12 -14.60
N VAL A 169 -16.99 -33.48 -13.55
CA VAL A 169 -16.41 -33.74 -12.23
C VAL A 169 -16.36 -35.24 -12.00
N GLU A 170 -15.16 -35.80 -11.88
CA GLU A 170 -14.94 -37.22 -11.59
C GLU A 170 -14.01 -37.33 -10.38
N GLN A 171 -14.42 -38.10 -9.36
CA GLN A 171 -13.64 -38.33 -8.15
C GLN A 171 -13.12 -37.04 -7.47
N GLY A 172 -13.93 -35.98 -7.46
CA GLY A 172 -13.57 -34.67 -6.88
C GLY A 172 -12.64 -33.80 -7.74
N THR A 173 -12.23 -34.29 -8.92
CA THR A 173 -11.45 -33.54 -9.90
C THR A 173 -12.36 -33.00 -10.98
N ALA A 174 -12.31 -31.69 -11.22
CA ALA A 174 -13.01 -31.04 -12.32
C ALA A 174 -12.11 -31.05 -13.57
N TYR A 175 -12.62 -31.61 -14.66
CA TYR A 175 -12.03 -31.61 -15.99
C TYR A 175 -12.77 -30.59 -16.85
N TYR A 176 -12.03 -29.69 -17.50
CA TYR A 176 -12.60 -28.57 -18.24
C TYR A 176 -12.51 -28.82 -19.74
N SER A 177 -13.58 -28.49 -20.48
CA SER A 177 -13.54 -28.49 -21.93
C SER A 177 -12.51 -27.47 -22.46
N PRO A 178 -11.96 -27.64 -23.68
CA PRO A 178 -11.07 -26.64 -24.27
C PRO A 178 -11.68 -25.24 -24.35
N ASN A 179 -13.00 -25.15 -24.60
CA ASN A 179 -13.72 -23.88 -24.63
C ASN A 179 -13.81 -23.25 -23.24
N ARG A 180 -14.11 -24.04 -22.21
CA ARG A 180 -14.15 -23.58 -20.83
C ARG A 180 -12.77 -23.12 -20.35
N MET A 181 -11.72 -23.84 -20.73
CA MET A 181 -10.33 -23.46 -20.48
C MET A 181 -9.97 -22.09 -21.08
N LYS A 182 -10.38 -21.82 -22.33
CA LYS A 182 -10.20 -20.49 -22.94
C LYS A 182 -10.91 -19.39 -22.15
N GLN A 183 -12.15 -19.63 -21.70
CA GLN A 183 -12.90 -18.68 -20.88
C GLN A 183 -12.21 -18.43 -19.53
N ILE A 184 -11.75 -19.49 -18.87
CA ILE A 184 -11.05 -19.38 -17.58
C ILE A 184 -9.77 -18.56 -17.75
N ASN A 185 -8.94 -18.88 -18.74
CA ASN A 185 -7.69 -18.15 -19.02
C ASN A 185 -7.96 -16.68 -19.30
N SER A 186 -8.93 -16.37 -20.15
CA SER A 186 -9.34 -14.99 -20.43
C SER A 186 -9.84 -14.25 -19.19
N ALA A 187 -10.58 -14.93 -18.30
CA ALA A 187 -11.05 -14.34 -17.06
C ALA A 187 -9.93 -14.08 -16.05
N TYR A 188 -8.91 -14.95 -15.98
CA TYR A 188 -7.70 -14.73 -15.19
C TYR A 188 -6.87 -13.56 -15.75
N ASP A 189 -6.75 -13.44 -17.07
CA ASP A 189 -6.07 -12.30 -17.70
C ASP A 189 -6.78 -10.99 -17.39
N ALA A 190 -8.11 -10.96 -17.54
CA ALA A 190 -8.91 -9.80 -17.16
C ALA A 190 -8.77 -9.46 -15.66
N LEU A 191 -8.73 -10.47 -14.78
CA LEU A 191 -8.52 -10.27 -13.35
C LEU A 191 -7.15 -9.64 -13.06
N LYS A 192 -6.08 -10.15 -13.67
CA LYS A 192 -4.72 -9.58 -13.56
C LYS A 192 -4.72 -8.11 -13.99
N THR A 193 -5.34 -7.79 -15.13
CA THR A 193 -5.43 -6.40 -15.61
C THR A 193 -6.20 -5.51 -14.64
N LYS A 194 -7.30 -5.98 -14.05
CA LYS A 194 -8.08 -5.21 -13.08
C LYS A 194 -7.31 -4.96 -11.79
N VAL A 195 -6.60 -5.97 -11.27
CA VAL A 195 -5.74 -5.82 -10.07
C VAL A 195 -4.61 -4.83 -10.34
N LEU A 196 -3.94 -4.92 -11.49
CA LEU A 196 -2.90 -3.96 -11.87
C LEU A 196 -3.45 -2.54 -12.01
N THR A 197 -4.63 -2.38 -12.62
CA THR A 197 -5.30 -1.08 -12.74
C THR A 197 -5.60 -0.49 -11.36
N TYR A 198 -6.09 -1.33 -10.43
CA TYR A 198 -6.35 -0.94 -9.06
C TYR A 198 -5.07 -0.53 -8.31
N GLN A 199 -3.99 -1.29 -8.46
CA GLN A 199 -2.66 -0.98 -7.92
C GLN A 199 -2.15 0.37 -8.43
N LEU A 200 -2.27 0.64 -9.73
CA LEU A 200 -1.88 1.92 -10.34
C LEU A 200 -2.71 3.10 -9.82
N LYS A 201 -4.00 2.89 -9.55
CA LYS A 201 -4.88 3.92 -8.96
C LYS A 201 -4.43 4.28 -7.55
N ILE A 202 -4.20 3.28 -6.70
CA ILE A 202 -3.66 3.48 -5.35
C ILE A 202 -2.29 4.13 -5.41
N ASN A 203 -1.44 3.76 -6.37
CA ASN A 203 -0.14 4.39 -6.52
C ASN A 203 -0.20 5.86 -6.95
N ARG A 204 -1.30 6.31 -7.57
CA ARG A 204 -1.50 7.71 -7.97
C ARG A 204 -2.23 8.55 -6.94
N ALA A 205 -2.95 7.93 -6.01
CA ALA A 205 -3.57 8.59 -4.85
C ALA A 205 -2.53 8.99 -3.80
#